data_AF-A0A8X6QUH2-F1
#
_entry.id   AF-A0A8X6QUH2-F1
#
_cell.length_a   1.000
_cell.length_b   1.000
_cell.length_c   1.000
_cell.angle_alpha   90.00
_cell.angle_beta   90.00
_cell.angle_gamma   90.00
#
_symmetry.space_group_name_H-M   'P 1'
#
loop_
_entity.id
_entity.type
_entity.pdbx_description
1 polymer ?
#
loop_
_entity_poly.entity_id
_entity_poly.type
_entity_poly.pdbx_seq_one_letter_code
_entity_poly.pdbx_strand_id
1 'polypeptide(L)'
;MVKEEFFNIIQKKMNKMENKFTLVSETNGWNPRAIVFHLAASLRGEAANIIEILPEVQWHDFQALSSAPELRFGEKCSKEYGRLQSRYQKAGEIMQELAADIQRLSHLAFSDFPVQTRQDLALEHFIDSVWVPETQKALRLADVKDIRSALVYVHKIEAA
;
A
#
# COMPACT_ATOMS: atom_id res chain seq x y z
N MET A 1 -16.18 6.06 2.23
CA MET A 1 -15.70 4.75 2.75
C MET A 1 -14.68 4.06 1.85
N VAL A 2 -15.01 3.28 0.81
CA VAL A 2 -14.00 2.48 0.06
C VAL A 2 -12.98 3.35 -0.71
N LYS A 3 -13.44 4.45 -1.34
CA LYS A 3 -12.58 5.43 -2.01
C LYS A 3 -11.62 6.15 -1.04
N GLU A 4 -12.09 6.34 0.19
CA GLU A 4 -11.48 7.19 1.21
C GLU A 4 -10.32 6.47 1.92
N GLU A 5 -10.41 5.15 2.09
CA GLU A 5 -9.33 4.36 2.67
C GLU A 5 -8.22 4.01 1.67
N PHE A 6 -8.56 3.71 0.42
CA PHE A 6 -7.54 3.58 -0.63
C PHE A 6 -6.83 4.91 -0.87
N PHE A 7 -7.59 6.01 -0.86
CA PHE A 7 -7.06 7.37 -0.79
C PHE A 7 -6.15 7.53 0.43
N ASN A 8 -6.56 7.13 1.64
CA ASN A 8 -5.71 7.22 2.83
C ASN A 8 -4.42 6.38 2.72
N ILE A 9 -4.44 5.21 2.08
CA ILE A 9 -3.23 4.38 1.87
C ILE A 9 -2.29 5.04 0.86
N ILE A 10 -2.83 5.50 -0.27
CA ILE A 10 -2.06 6.19 -1.31
C ILE A 10 -1.53 7.52 -0.78
N GLN A 11 -2.34 8.31 -0.08
CA GLN A 11 -1.95 9.55 0.62
C GLN A 11 -0.93 9.28 1.70
N LYS A 12 -1.11 8.26 2.54
CA LYS A 12 -0.11 7.92 3.56
C LYS A 12 1.22 7.50 2.94
N LYS A 13 1.21 6.77 1.82
CA LYS A 13 2.42 6.44 1.05
C LYS A 13 3.02 7.67 0.36
N MET A 14 2.20 8.56 -0.22
CA MET A 14 2.65 9.81 -0.83
C MET A 14 3.19 10.81 0.19
N ASN A 15 2.50 11.05 1.31
CA ASN A 15 2.96 11.88 2.42
C ASN A 15 4.25 11.31 3.04
N LYS A 16 4.38 9.99 3.11
CA LYS A 16 5.64 9.35 3.54
C LYS A 16 6.76 9.56 2.54
N MET A 17 6.48 9.61 1.23
CA MET A 17 7.46 9.96 0.20
C MET A 17 7.79 11.46 0.22
N GLU A 18 6.78 12.32 0.30
CA GLU A 18 6.92 13.77 0.44
C GLU A 18 7.79 14.10 1.65
N ASN A 19 7.51 13.57 2.84
CA ASN A 19 8.34 13.79 4.03
C ASN A 19 9.81 13.40 3.83
N LYS A 20 10.07 12.30 3.10
CA LYS A 20 11.45 11.91 2.75
C LYS A 20 12.09 12.91 1.79
N PHE A 21 11.36 13.36 0.78
CA PHE A 21 11.85 14.35 -0.17
C PHE A 21 12.01 15.74 0.46
N THR A 22 11.15 16.12 1.41
CA THR A 22 11.26 17.36 2.19
C THR A 22 12.50 17.33 3.08
N LEU A 23 12.76 16.22 3.78
CA LEU A 23 14.00 16.07 4.56
C LEU A 23 15.26 16.17 3.67
N VAL A 24 15.22 15.56 2.48
CA VAL A 24 16.30 15.65 1.49
C VAL A 24 16.39 17.06 0.89
N SER A 25 15.27 17.77 0.75
CA SER A 25 15.22 19.15 0.26
C SER A 25 15.87 20.14 1.20
N GLU A 26 15.71 19.98 2.52
CA GLU A 26 16.34 20.82 3.53
C GLU A 26 17.87 20.67 3.49
N THR A 27 18.34 19.46 3.20
CA THR A 27 19.77 19.16 3.07
C THR A 27 20.35 19.69 1.75
N ASN A 28 19.57 19.67 0.66
CA ASN A 28 20.02 20.01 -0.69
C ASN A 28 19.54 21.38 -1.20
N GLY A 29 18.83 22.16 -0.38
CA GLY A 29 18.25 23.45 -0.75
C GLY A 29 17.20 23.37 -1.87
N TRP A 30 16.49 22.25 -2.01
CA TRP A 30 15.49 22.12 -3.08
C TRP A 30 14.28 22.98 -2.78
N ASN A 31 13.80 23.70 -3.80
CA ASN A 31 12.54 24.43 -3.68
C ASN A 31 11.33 23.46 -3.78
N PRO A 32 10.14 23.86 -3.31
CA PRO A 32 8.96 22.99 -3.32
C PRO A 32 8.60 22.43 -4.71
N ARG A 33 8.90 23.16 -5.79
CA ARG A 33 8.70 22.69 -7.17
C ARG A 33 9.57 21.48 -7.48
N ALA A 34 10.84 21.49 -7.08
CA ALA A 34 11.76 20.38 -7.27
C ALA A 34 11.30 19.12 -6.53
N ILE A 35 10.70 19.26 -5.33
CA ILE A 35 10.12 18.13 -4.58
C ILE A 35 9.00 17.44 -5.39
N VAL A 36 8.09 18.21 -5.99
CA VAL A 36 7.00 17.68 -6.81
C VAL A 36 7.53 16.99 -8.07
N PHE A 37 8.55 17.54 -8.72
CA PHE A 37 9.19 16.90 -9.88
C PHE A 37 9.91 15.59 -9.52
N HIS A 38 10.62 15.55 -8.39
CA HIS A 38 11.26 14.33 -7.92
C HIS A 38 10.24 13.26 -7.51
N LEU A 39 9.12 13.68 -6.93
CA LEU A 39 8.00 12.79 -6.64
C LEU A 39 7.39 12.23 -7.93
N ALA A 40 7.07 13.08 -8.91
CA ALA A 40 6.56 12.66 -10.21
C ALA A 40 7.54 11.72 -10.93
N ALA A 41 8.84 12.03 -10.94
CA ALA A 41 9.88 11.18 -11.52
C ALA A 41 10.09 9.85 -10.77
N SER A 42 9.68 9.77 -9.50
CA SER A 42 9.71 8.54 -8.71
C SER A 42 8.52 7.63 -8.96
N LEU A 43 7.45 8.13 -9.58
CA LEU A 43 6.30 7.32 -9.98
C LEU A 43 6.75 6.31 -11.04
N ARG A 44 6.36 5.06 -10.85
CA ARG A 44 6.71 3.95 -11.76
C ARG A 44 5.49 3.09 -12.06
N GLY A 45 5.52 2.40 -13.20
CA GLY A 45 4.43 1.53 -13.64
C GLY A 45 3.13 2.30 -13.87
N GLU A 46 2.00 1.72 -13.50
CA GLU A 46 0.66 2.32 -13.71
C GLU A 46 0.47 3.67 -12.99
N ALA A 47 1.27 3.95 -11.95
CA ALA A 47 1.29 5.24 -11.28
C ALA A 47 1.98 6.34 -12.12
N ALA A 48 2.89 6.00 -13.03
CA ALA A 48 3.49 6.98 -13.95
C ALA A 48 2.48 7.43 -15.01
N ASN A 49 1.56 6.54 -15.43
CA ASN A 49 0.49 6.88 -16.36
C ASN A 49 -0.49 7.92 -15.78
N ILE A 50 -0.44 8.21 -14.48
CA ILE A 50 -1.20 9.31 -13.85
C ILE A 50 -0.71 10.67 -14.36
N ILE A 51 0.59 10.78 -14.68
CA ILE A 51 1.19 11.98 -15.27
C ILE A 51 0.59 12.25 -16.66
N GLU A 52 0.22 11.20 -17.42
CA GLU A 52 -0.44 11.33 -18.72
C GLU A 52 -1.91 11.80 -18.61
N ILE A 53 -2.56 11.57 -17.47
CA ILE A 53 -3.94 12.01 -17.20
C ILE A 53 -3.96 13.48 -16.76
N LEU A 54 -2.90 13.93 -16.07
CA LEU A 54 -2.79 15.29 -15.58
C LEU A 54 -2.29 16.25 -16.67
N PRO A 55 -2.97 17.38 -16.90
CA PRO A 55 -2.43 18.47 -17.71
C PRO A 55 -1.06 18.93 -17.21
N GLU A 56 -0.15 19.29 -18.11
CA GLU A 56 1.23 19.72 -17.78
C GLU A 56 1.26 20.88 -16.75
N VAL A 57 0.26 21.76 -16.80
CA VAL A 57 0.09 22.87 -15.84
C VAL A 57 -0.18 22.40 -14.41
N GLN A 58 -0.68 21.17 -14.21
CA GLN A 58 -0.99 20.58 -12.92
C GLN A 58 0.16 19.71 -12.38
N TRP A 59 1.20 19.44 -13.16
CA TRP A 59 2.37 18.67 -12.69
C TRP A 59 3.16 19.38 -11.59
N HIS A 60 2.96 20.68 -11.41
CA HIS A 60 3.60 21.48 -10.37
C HIS A 60 2.75 21.58 -9.10
N ASP A 61 1.52 21.09 -9.14
CA ASP A 61 0.59 21.11 -8.02
C ASP A 61 0.60 19.75 -7.33
N PHE A 62 1.15 19.73 -6.12
CA PHE A 62 1.19 18.55 -5.28
C PHE A 62 -0.22 18.00 -4.99
N GLN A 63 -1.21 18.89 -4.83
CA GLN A 63 -2.57 18.46 -4.55
C GLN A 63 -3.17 17.76 -5.77
N ALA A 64 -2.90 18.25 -6.98
CA ALA A 64 -3.32 17.61 -8.22
C ALA A 64 -2.62 16.26 -8.44
N LEU A 65 -1.30 16.20 -8.21
CA LEU A 65 -0.53 14.95 -8.33
C LEU A 65 -0.98 13.89 -7.31
N SER A 66 -1.33 14.32 -6.09
CA SER A 66 -1.73 13.43 -5.02
C SER A 66 -3.18 12.96 -5.08
N SER A 67 -4.05 13.68 -5.80
CA SER A 67 -5.46 13.31 -6.03
C SER A 67 -5.71 12.59 -7.36
N ALA A 68 -4.84 12.74 -8.34
CA ALA A 68 -4.97 12.05 -9.63
C ALA A 68 -5.00 10.50 -9.58
N PRO A 69 -4.33 9.81 -8.63
CA PRO A 69 -4.56 8.39 -8.45
C PRO A 69 -6.01 8.05 -8.08
N GLU A 70 -6.73 8.94 -7.38
CA GLU A 70 -8.15 8.73 -7.08
C GLU A 70 -9.00 8.73 -8.35
N LEU A 71 -8.67 9.58 -9.32
CA LEU A 71 -9.40 9.69 -10.58
C LEU A 71 -9.25 8.41 -11.41
N ARG A 72 -8.05 7.81 -11.40
CA ARG A 72 -7.74 6.61 -12.18
C ARG A 72 -8.15 5.30 -11.50
N PHE A 73 -7.94 5.20 -10.18
CA PHE A 73 -8.17 3.96 -9.42
C PHE A 73 -9.47 3.96 -8.61
N GLY A 74 -10.04 5.12 -8.32
CA GLY A 74 -11.25 5.28 -7.52
C GLY A 74 -12.54 4.79 -8.21
N GLU A 75 -12.55 4.63 -9.54
CA GLU A 75 -13.66 3.99 -10.26
C GLU A 75 -13.54 2.45 -10.33
N LYS A 76 -12.34 1.89 -10.24
CA LYS A 76 -12.07 0.44 -10.41
C LYS A 76 -12.04 -0.33 -9.07
N CYS A 77 -12.84 0.06 -8.08
CA CYS A 77 -12.87 -0.68 -6.82
C CYS A 77 -13.70 -1.97 -6.98
N SER A 78 -13.01 -3.10 -7.19
CA SER A 78 -13.63 -4.42 -7.34
C SER A 78 -14.34 -4.87 -6.06
N LYS A 79 -15.43 -5.64 -6.17
CA LYS A 79 -16.14 -6.27 -5.03
C LYS A 79 -15.19 -7.05 -4.11
N GLU A 80 -14.13 -7.61 -4.69
CA GLU A 80 -13.13 -8.39 -3.97
C GLU A 80 -12.25 -7.52 -3.06
N TYR A 81 -12.06 -6.23 -3.38
CA TYR A 81 -11.39 -5.29 -2.48
C TYR A 81 -12.19 -5.06 -1.20
N GLY A 82 -13.52 -4.89 -1.30
CA GLY A 82 -14.36 -4.77 -0.09
C GLY A 82 -14.33 -6.03 0.79
N ARG A 83 -14.25 -7.22 0.17
CA ARG A 83 -14.06 -8.49 0.89
C ARG A 83 -12.69 -8.57 1.56
N LEU A 84 -11.64 -8.10 0.90
CA LEU A 84 -10.29 -8.02 1.45
C LEU A 84 -10.23 -7.11 2.68
N GLN A 85 -10.87 -5.94 2.63
CA GLN A 85 -10.90 -4.99 3.75
C GLN A 85 -11.62 -5.53 4.99
N SER A 86 -12.69 -6.30 4.77
CA SER A 86 -13.47 -6.89 5.86
C SER A 86 -12.87 -8.21 6.35
N ARG A 87 -11.73 -8.63 5.78
CA ARG A 87 -11.10 -9.89 6.13
C ARG A 87 -10.24 -9.70 7.37
N TYR A 88 -10.68 -10.30 8.46
CA TYR A 88 -9.90 -10.44 9.69
C TYR A 88 -9.83 -11.92 10.07
N GLN A 89 -8.79 -12.30 10.82
CA GLN A 89 -8.65 -13.64 11.34
C GLN A 89 -9.88 -14.01 12.17
N LYS A 90 -10.48 -15.16 11.88
CA LYS A 90 -11.62 -15.69 12.64
C LYS A 90 -11.13 -16.43 13.89
N ALA A 91 -12.01 -16.56 14.89
CA ALA A 91 -11.72 -17.39 16.06
C ALA A 91 -11.46 -18.84 15.63
N GLY A 92 -10.30 -19.39 16.02
CA GLY A 92 -9.88 -20.76 15.68
C GLY A 92 -9.37 -20.95 14.25
N GLU A 93 -9.31 -19.89 13.44
CA GLU A 93 -8.72 -19.95 12.11
C GLU A 93 -7.19 -19.94 12.17
N ILE A 94 -6.57 -20.86 11.46
CA ILE A 94 -5.12 -20.95 11.39
C ILE A 94 -4.54 -19.90 10.44
N MET A 95 -3.32 -19.45 10.72
CA MET A 95 -2.70 -18.34 9.98
C MET A 95 -2.52 -18.63 8.49
N GLN A 96 -2.32 -19.89 8.12
CA GLN A 96 -2.20 -20.34 6.73
C GLN A 96 -3.51 -20.15 5.95
N GLU A 97 -4.67 -20.38 6.58
CA GLU A 97 -5.99 -20.17 5.96
C GLU A 97 -6.26 -18.68 5.73
N LEU A 98 -5.94 -17.85 6.73
CA LEU A 98 -5.98 -16.39 6.59
C LEU A 98 -5.09 -15.92 5.44
N ALA A 99 -3.83 -16.35 5.43
CA ALA A 99 -2.85 -15.98 4.41
C ALA A 99 -3.31 -16.36 3.00
N ALA A 100 -3.81 -17.58 2.81
CA ALA A 100 -4.30 -18.06 1.53
C ALA A 100 -5.48 -17.22 1.01
N ASP A 101 -6.42 -16.88 1.90
CA ASP A 101 -7.60 -16.09 1.52
C ASP A 101 -7.23 -14.63 1.23
N ILE A 102 -6.33 -14.02 2.01
CA ILE A 102 -5.79 -12.68 1.74
C ILE A 102 -5.05 -12.63 0.40
N GLN A 103 -4.22 -13.63 0.09
CA GLN A 103 -3.52 -13.72 -1.20
C GLN A 103 -4.50 -13.82 -2.37
N ARG A 104 -5.52 -14.69 -2.24
CA ARG A 104 -6.56 -14.86 -3.25
C ARG A 104 -7.34 -13.56 -3.47
N LEU A 105 -7.82 -12.94 -2.39
CA LEU A 105 -8.58 -11.69 -2.45
C LEU A 105 -7.73 -10.55 -3.03
N SER A 106 -6.46 -10.45 -2.64
CA SER A 106 -5.52 -9.46 -3.18
C SER A 106 -5.27 -9.66 -4.67
N HIS A 107 -5.20 -10.92 -5.13
CA HIS A 107 -5.05 -11.22 -6.56
C HIS A 107 -6.24 -10.77 -7.39
N LEU A 108 -7.45 -10.89 -6.84
CA LEU A 108 -8.68 -10.47 -7.51
C LEU A 108 -8.94 -8.96 -7.38
N ALA A 109 -8.59 -8.36 -6.23
CA ALA A 109 -8.77 -6.94 -5.96
C ALA A 109 -7.79 -6.07 -6.76
N PHE A 110 -6.58 -6.58 -7.00
CA PHE A 110 -5.48 -5.85 -7.63
C PHE A 110 -5.00 -6.56 -8.91
N SER A 111 -5.92 -7.13 -9.69
CA SER A 111 -5.61 -7.86 -10.93
C SER A 111 -4.79 -7.04 -11.93
N ASP A 112 -5.02 -5.73 -11.95
CA ASP A 112 -4.40 -4.78 -12.87
C ASP A 112 -3.03 -4.28 -12.36
N PHE A 113 -2.64 -4.62 -11.13
CA PHE A 113 -1.38 -4.16 -10.51
C PHE A 113 -0.22 -5.11 -10.84
N PRO A 114 1.03 -4.60 -10.92
CA PRO A 114 2.22 -5.44 -11.00
C PRO A 114 2.27 -6.49 -9.89
N VAL A 115 2.82 -7.66 -10.21
CA VAL A 115 2.87 -8.81 -9.29
C VAL A 115 3.51 -8.44 -7.95
N GLN A 116 4.64 -7.71 -7.97
CA GLN A 116 5.33 -7.32 -6.74
C GLN A 116 4.46 -6.41 -5.87
N THR A 117 3.86 -5.37 -6.45
CA THR A 117 2.99 -4.44 -5.73
C THR A 117 1.79 -5.15 -5.10
N ARG A 118 1.20 -6.12 -5.81
CA ARG A 118 0.12 -6.95 -5.29
C ARG A 118 0.56 -7.82 -4.11
N GLN A 119 1.77 -8.36 -4.16
CA GLN A 119 2.34 -9.16 -3.06
C GLN A 119 2.64 -8.29 -1.84
N ASP A 120 3.18 -7.09 -2.04
CA ASP A 120 3.46 -6.13 -0.96
C ASP A 120 2.16 -5.69 -0.28
N LEU A 121 1.11 -5.37 -1.07
CA LEU A 121 -0.22 -5.03 -0.54
C LEU A 121 -0.87 -6.21 0.18
N ALA A 122 -0.74 -7.43 -0.35
CA ALA A 122 -1.25 -8.63 0.30
C ALA A 122 -0.58 -8.86 1.66
N LEU A 123 0.73 -8.61 1.76
CA LEU A 123 1.47 -8.71 3.02
C LEU A 123 0.99 -7.65 4.04
N GLU A 124 0.84 -6.40 3.62
CA GLU A 124 0.32 -5.33 4.48
C GLU A 124 -1.08 -5.70 5.01
N HIS A 125 -1.99 -6.13 4.14
CA HIS A 125 -3.31 -6.60 4.55
C HIS A 125 -3.26 -7.81 5.46
N PHE A 126 -2.40 -8.79 5.19
CA PHE A 126 -2.26 -9.97 6.04
C PHE A 126 -1.89 -9.58 7.48
N ILE A 127 -0.91 -8.70 7.65
CA ILE A 127 -0.48 -8.22 8.97
C ILE A 127 -1.63 -7.46 9.65
N ASP A 128 -2.33 -6.60 8.92
CA ASP A 128 -3.45 -5.81 9.45
C ASP A 128 -4.65 -6.68 9.85
N SER A 129 -4.85 -7.82 9.18
CA SER A 129 -5.94 -8.77 9.41
C SER A 129 -5.73 -9.71 10.60
N VAL A 130 -4.52 -9.78 11.18
CA VAL A 130 -4.22 -10.64 12.34
C VAL A 130 -5.01 -10.17 13.56
N TRP A 131 -5.71 -11.11 14.22
CA TRP A 131 -6.55 -10.79 15.39
C TRP A 131 -5.73 -10.49 16.65
N VAL A 132 -4.66 -11.25 16.89
CA VAL A 132 -3.84 -11.14 18.10
C VAL A 132 -2.91 -9.91 18.01
N PRO A 133 -3.11 -8.86 18.84
CA PRO A 133 -2.34 -7.61 18.74
C PRO A 133 -0.84 -7.80 18.91
N GLU A 134 -0.42 -8.71 19.80
CA GLU A 134 0.99 -9.04 20.06
C GLU A 134 1.64 -9.66 18.83
N THR A 135 0.93 -10.58 18.17
CA THR A 135 1.40 -11.24 16.93
C THR A 135 1.48 -10.24 15.79
N GLN A 136 0.46 -9.40 15.62
CA GLN A 136 0.49 -8.32 14.63
C GLN A 136 1.68 -7.38 14.86
N LYS A 137 1.90 -6.95 16.10
CA LYS A 137 3.03 -6.07 16.45
C LYS A 137 4.37 -6.74 16.19
N ALA A 138 4.52 -8.01 16.55
CA ALA A 138 5.74 -8.78 16.30
C ALA A 138 6.03 -8.88 14.79
N LEU A 139 5.01 -9.15 13.97
CA LEU A 139 5.11 -9.16 12.52
C LEU A 139 5.56 -7.81 11.94
N ARG A 140 5.02 -6.69 12.44
CA ARG A 140 5.45 -5.35 12.00
C ARG A 140 6.91 -5.04 12.36
N LEU A 141 7.41 -5.59 13.47
CA LEU A 141 8.79 -5.39 13.92
C LEU A 141 9.79 -6.34 13.24
N ALA A 142 9.33 -7.50 12.77
CA ALA A 142 10.17 -8.54 12.19
C ALA A 142 10.72 -8.21 10.79
N ASP A 143 10.32 -7.08 10.18
CA ASP A 143 10.71 -6.66 8.82
C ASP A 143 10.54 -7.77 7.76
N VAL A 144 9.43 -8.52 7.88
CA VAL A 144 9.07 -9.60 6.96
C VAL A 144 8.88 -9.05 5.54
N LYS A 145 9.37 -9.80 4.54
CA LYS A 145 9.40 -9.36 3.13
C LYS A 145 8.27 -9.93 2.29
N ASP A 146 7.72 -11.06 2.72
CA ASP A 146 6.59 -11.72 2.06
C ASP A 146 5.76 -12.52 3.08
N ILE A 147 4.56 -12.92 2.67
CA ILE A 147 3.63 -13.69 3.52
C ILE A 147 4.23 -15.02 3.96
N ARG A 148 5.11 -15.63 3.16
CA ARG A 148 5.77 -16.90 3.53
C ARG A 148 6.71 -16.68 4.71
N SER A 149 7.54 -15.64 4.68
CA SER A 149 8.43 -15.25 5.77
C SER A 149 7.64 -14.86 7.02
N ALA A 150 6.49 -14.22 6.86
CA ALA A 150 5.57 -13.91 7.96
C ALA A 150 5.04 -15.19 8.63
N LEU A 151 4.58 -16.18 7.84
CA LEU A 151 4.10 -17.45 8.39
C LEU A 151 5.20 -18.23 9.12
N VAL A 152 6.42 -18.25 8.58
CA VAL A 152 7.56 -18.88 9.26
C VAL A 152 7.86 -18.18 10.59
N TYR A 153 7.76 -16.85 10.63
CA TYR A 153 7.96 -16.09 11.85
C TYR A 153 6.86 -16.37 12.89
N VAL A 154 5.59 -16.41 12.46
CA VAL A 154 4.47 -16.74 13.35
C VAL A 154 4.61 -18.14 13.94
N HIS A 155 4.99 -19.12 13.13
CA HIS A 155 5.22 -20.47 13.64
C HIS A 155 6.34 -20.53 14.70
N LYS A 156 7.38 -19.69 14.58
CA LYS A 156 8.45 -19.62 15.57
C LYS A 156 8.00 -19.03 16.91
N ILE A 157 7.11 -18.05 16.90
CA ILE A 157 6.58 -17.45 18.14
C ILE A 157 5.51 -18.31 18.79
N GLU A 158 4.77 -19.12 18.02
CA GLU A 158 3.78 -20.08 18.54
C GLU A 158 4.45 -21.32 19.16
N ALA A 159 5.65 -21.67 18.70
CA ALA A 159 6.43 -22.80 19.21
C ALA A 159 7.35 -22.44 20.40
N ALA A 160 7.40 -21.17 20.81
CA ALA A 160 8.24 -20.65 21.89
C ALA A 160 7.45 -20.52 23.20
#